data_AF-A0A2G2QA86-F1
#
_entry.id   AF-A0A2G2QA86-F1
#
_cell.length_a   1.000
_cell.length_b   1.000
_cell.length_c   1.000
_cell.angle_alpha   90.00
_cell.angle_beta   90.00
_cell.angle_gamma   90.00
#
_symmetry.space_group_name_H-M   'P 1'
#
loop_
_entity.id
_entity.type
_entity.pdbx_description
1 polymer ?
#
loop_
_entity_poly.entity_id
_entity_poly.type
_entity_poly.pdbx_seq_one_letter_code
_entity_poly.pdbx_strand_id
1 'polypeptide(L)'
;MKLVLFIILSAMTSIVLAADMEQRSSQLCEQVKSCVLADLEGQALSAEIKSMVTSSMNGMCDVMAAQFSTVKGDEDLQQQAAACMDSLSSLSCAELTKGVETPACIVLEKRAAAYE
;
A
#
# COMPACT_ATOMS: atom_id res chain seq x y z
N MET A 1 -40.10 21.00 -12.29
CA MET A 1 -39.94 19.54 -12.08
C MET A 1 -38.74 18.90 -12.81
N LYS A 2 -38.07 19.57 -13.77
CA LYS A 2 -36.87 19.02 -14.44
C LYS A 2 -35.53 19.29 -13.74
N LEU A 3 -35.47 20.28 -12.83
CA LEU A 3 -34.24 20.70 -12.15
C LEU A 3 -33.90 19.88 -10.89
N VAL A 4 -34.89 19.20 -10.30
CA VAL A 4 -34.68 18.41 -9.06
C VAL A 4 -34.02 17.06 -9.36
N LEU A 5 -34.16 16.54 -10.59
CA LEU A 5 -33.59 15.26 -11.00
C LEU A 5 -32.06 15.32 -11.24
N PHE A 6 -31.50 16.52 -11.50
CA PHE A 6 -30.08 16.69 -11.81
C PHE A 6 -29.18 16.80 -10.56
N ILE A 7 -29.74 17.13 -9.40
CA ILE A 7 -28.96 17.38 -8.17
C ILE A 7 -28.60 16.09 -7.42
N ILE A 8 -29.25 14.97 -7.73
CA ILE A 8 -29.07 13.70 -7.00
C ILE A 8 -27.89 12.85 -7.55
N LEU A 9 -27.37 13.17 -8.75
CA LEU A 9 -26.37 12.33 -9.44
C LEU A 9 -24.90 12.64 -9.08
N SER A 10 -24.62 13.66 -8.27
CA SER A 10 -23.25 14.15 -8.02
C SER A 10 -22.63 13.70 -6.70
N ALA A 11 -23.29 12.82 -5.92
CA ALA A 11 -22.87 12.47 -4.56
C ALA A 11 -22.16 11.11 -4.40
N MET A 12 -21.85 10.37 -5.48
CA MET A 12 -21.33 9.00 -5.38
C MET A 12 -19.83 8.81 -5.69
N THR A 13 -19.07 9.86 -5.98
CA THR A 13 -17.67 9.71 -6.41
C THR A 13 -16.65 9.51 -5.29
N SER A 14 -17.03 9.66 -4.01
CA SER A 14 -16.05 9.65 -2.91
C SER A 14 -15.71 8.26 -2.33
N ILE A 15 -16.38 7.18 -2.76
CA ILE A 15 -16.18 5.82 -2.19
C ILE A 15 -15.05 5.04 -2.90
N VAL A 16 -14.73 5.39 -4.15
CA VAL A 16 -13.76 4.64 -4.96
C VAL A 16 -12.32 4.80 -4.47
N LEU A 17 -11.96 5.97 -3.92
CA LEU A 17 -10.58 6.29 -3.52
C LEU A 17 -10.09 5.51 -2.29
N ALA A 18 -10.96 5.18 -1.34
CA ALA A 18 -10.56 4.42 -0.15
C ALA A 18 -10.32 2.92 -0.46
N ALA A 19 -11.12 2.35 -1.35
CA ALA A 19 -10.94 0.96 -1.80
C ALA A 19 -9.66 0.79 -2.64
N ASP A 20 -9.23 1.83 -3.35
CA ASP A 20 -8.03 1.79 -4.18
C ASP A 20 -6.73 1.71 -3.36
N MET A 21 -6.65 2.45 -2.24
CA MET A 21 -5.46 2.43 -1.37
C MET A 21 -5.30 1.10 -0.63
N GLU A 22 -6.40 0.55 -0.11
CA GLU A 22 -6.40 -0.76 0.54
C GLU A 22 -5.90 -1.83 -0.44
N GLN A 23 -6.40 -1.83 -1.68
CA GLN A 23 -5.96 -2.78 -2.71
C GLN A 23 -4.47 -2.63 -3.04
N ARG A 24 -3.98 -1.41 -3.25
CA ARG A 24 -2.55 -1.14 -3.54
C ARG A 24 -1.64 -1.60 -2.41
N SER A 25 -2.03 -1.31 -1.16
CA SER A 25 -1.28 -1.72 0.02
C SER A 25 -1.23 -3.24 0.15
N SER A 26 -2.34 -3.94 -0.11
CA SER A 26 -2.39 -5.40 -0.10
C SER A 26 -1.50 -6.01 -1.20
N GLN A 27 -1.55 -5.47 -2.41
CA GLN A 27 -0.71 -5.92 -3.53
C GLN A 27 0.78 -5.76 -3.23
N LEU A 28 1.19 -4.58 -2.76
CA LEU A 28 2.58 -4.33 -2.39
C LEU A 28 3.03 -5.28 -1.26
N CYS A 29 2.18 -5.53 -0.27
CA CYS A 29 2.56 -6.42 0.82
C CYS A 29 2.74 -7.87 0.38
N GLU A 30 1.82 -8.39 -0.45
CA GLU A 30 1.95 -9.76 -0.98
C GLU A 30 3.19 -9.90 -1.88
N GLN A 31 3.55 -8.85 -2.63
CA GLN A 31 4.80 -8.82 -3.38
C GLN A 31 6.03 -8.90 -2.45
N VAL A 32 6.10 -8.06 -1.42
CA VAL A 32 7.20 -8.07 -0.45
C VAL A 32 7.29 -9.43 0.27
N LYS A 33 6.16 -9.99 0.67
CA LYS A 33 6.08 -11.33 1.27
C LYS A 33 6.60 -12.41 0.34
N SER A 34 6.19 -12.38 -0.94
CA SER A 34 6.71 -13.30 -1.94
C SER A 34 8.22 -13.15 -2.13
N CYS A 35 8.74 -11.92 -2.12
CA CYS A 35 10.17 -11.65 -2.25
C CYS A 35 10.97 -12.23 -1.08
N VAL A 36 10.50 -12.04 0.16
CA VAL A 36 11.13 -12.62 1.35
C VAL A 36 11.09 -14.13 1.29
N LEU A 37 9.93 -14.73 0.97
CA LEU A 37 9.82 -16.18 0.88
C LEU A 37 10.74 -16.77 -0.20
N ALA A 38 10.87 -16.11 -1.35
CA ALA A 38 11.80 -16.52 -2.41
C ALA A 38 13.27 -16.42 -1.97
N ASP A 39 13.65 -15.42 -1.17
CA ASP A 39 15.01 -15.32 -0.59
C ASP A 39 15.32 -16.45 0.42
N LEU A 40 14.26 -17.00 1.03
CA LEU A 40 14.35 -18.18 1.90
C LEU A 40 14.29 -19.50 1.12
N GLU A 41 13.87 -19.51 -0.15
CA GLU A 41 13.91 -20.70 -1.01
C GLU A 41 15.36 -21.04 -1.35
N GLY A 42 15.85 -22.16 -0.80
CA GLY A 42 17.27 -22.57 -0.89
C GLY A 42 17.94 -22.64 0.47
N GLN A 43 17.35 -22.02 1.50
CA GLN A 43 17.71 -22.25 2.88
C GLN A 43 16.97 -23.50 3.39
N ALA A 44 17.68 -24.38 4.11
CA ALA A 44 17.11 -25.58 4.73
C ALA A 44 16.28 -25.22 5.98
N LEU A 45 15.22 -24.43 5.78
CA LEU A 45 14.29 -24.04 6.83
C LEU A 45 13.23 -25.11 7.02
N SER A 46 12.93 -25.42 8.28
CA SER A 46 11.79 -26.27 8.62
C SER A 46 10.48 -25.59 8.22
N ALA A 47 9.44 -26.40 7.99
CA ALA A 47 8.10 -25.90 7.69
C ALA A 47 7.57 -24.97 8.81
N GLU A 48 7.96 -25.23 10.06
CA GLU A 48 7.61 -24.41 11.22
C GLU A 48 8.20 -22.99 11.13
N ILE A 49 9.47 -22.87 10.72
CA ILE A 49 10.11 -21.56 10.54
C ILE A 49 9.46 -20.79 9.39
N LYS A 50 9.16 -21.46 8.26
CA LYS A 50 8.44 -20.82 7.13
C LYS A 50 7.06 -20.32 7.53
N SER A 51 6.33 -21.10 8.32
CA SER A 51 5.01 -20.73 8.85
C SER A 51 5.10 -19.50 9.76
N MET A 52 6.08 -19.47 10.65
CA MET A 52 6.32 -18.34 11.54
C MET A 52 6.65 -17.05 10.77
N VAL A 53 7.57 -17.12 9.80
CA VAL A 53 7.91 -15.96 8.94
C VAL A 53 6.67 -15.46 8.19
N THR A 54 5.91 -16.38 7.58
CA THR A 54 4.69 -16.03 6.83
C THR A 54 3.66 -15.34 7.73
N SER A 55 3.47 -15.84 8.95
CA SER A 55 2.56 -15.25 9.94
C SER A 55 2.98 -13.84 10.34
N SER A 56 4.28 -13.62 10.58
CA SER A 56 4.81 -12.27 10.86
C SER A 56 4.59 -11.31 9.70
N MET A 57 4.78 -11.76 8.45
CA MET A 57 4.55 -10.92 7.27
C MET A 57 3.06 -10.57 7.11
N ASN A 58 2.15 -11.52 7.35
CA ASN A 58 0.72 -11.23 7.32
C ASN A 58 0.34 -10.15 8.34
N GLY A 59 0.88 -10.22 9.57
CA GLY A 59 0.66 -9.18 10.58
C GLY A 59 1.20 -7.80 10.16
N MET A 60 2.33 -7.74 9.45
CA MET A 60 2.84 -6.49 8.89
C MET A 60 1.93 -5.96 7.77
N CYS A 61 1.37 -6.83 6.93
CA CYS A 61 0.41 -6.45 5.90
C CYS A 61 -0.85 -5.83 6.49
N ASP A 62 -1.39 -6.45 7.55
CA ASP A 62 -2.60 -5.95 8.22
C ASP A 62 -2.38 -4.55 8.80
N VAL A 63 -1.22 -4.32 9.42
CA VAL A 63 -0.84 -3.00 9.95
C VAL A 63 -0.70 -1.97 8.83
N MET A 64 -0.08 -2.35 7.71
CA MET A 64 0.09 -1.45 6.57
C MET A 64 -1.25 -1.06 5.94
N ALA A 65 -2.15 -2.03 5.73
CA ALA A 65 -3.50 -1.77 5.24
C ALA A 65 -4.30 -0.86 6.20
N ALA A 66 -4.18 -1.10 7.51
CA ALA A 66 -4.87 -0.29 8.51
C ALA A 66 -4.39 1.18 8.52
N GLN A 67 -3.09 1.44 8.31
CA GLN A 67 -2.56 2.80 8.24
C GLN A 67 -3.19 3.60 7.09
N PHE A 68 -3.33 3.00 5.91
CA PHE A 68 -3.94 3.68 4.76
C PHE A 68 -5.47 3.80 4.85
N SER A 69 -6.14 2.94 5.63
CA SER A 69 -7.60 3.03 5.85
C SER A 69 -8.04 4.28 6.64
N THR A 70 -7.13 4.88 7.40
CA THR A 70 -7.40 6.00 8.32
C THR A 70 -6.96 7.36 7.80
N VAL A 71 -6.18 7.41 6.71
CA VAL A 71 -5.82 8.66 6.02
C VAL A 71 -7.07 9.20 5.33
N LYS A 72 -7.94 9.89 6.06
CA LYS A 72 -9.12 10.58 5.53
C LYS A 72 -8.88 12.08 5.67
N GLY A 73 -8.88 12.81 4.56
CA GLY A 73 -8.98 14.28 4.58
C GLY A 73 -8.08 15.03 3.60
N ASP A 74 -7.03 14.40 3.05
CA ASP A 74 -6.15 15.04 2.08
C ASP A 74 -5.99 14.16 0.82
N GLU A 75 -6.71 14.53 -0.24
CA GLU A 75 -6.70 13.81 -1.52
C GLU A 75 -5.32 13.86 -2.20
N ASP A 76 -4.53 14.92 -1.99
CA ASP A 76 -3.20 15.06 -2.59
C ASP A 76 -2.20 14.14 -1.88
N LEU A 77 -2.25 14.07 -0.55
CA LEU A 77 -1.46 13.12 0.23
C LEU A 77 -1.82 11.67 -0.11
N GLN A 78 -3.11 11.37 -0.28
CA GLN A 78 -3.58 10.07 -0.75
C GLN A 78 -3.01 9.73 -2.14
N GLN A 79 -3.10 10.64 -3.12
CA GLN A 79 -2.56 10.42 -4.46
C GLN A 79 -1.05 10.18 -4.45
N GLN A 80 -0.31 10.92 -3.64
CA GLN A 80 1.13 10.73 -3.47
C GLN A 80 1.46 9.38 -2.81
N ALA A 81 0.63 8.93 -1.87
CA ALA A 81 0.75 7.59 -1.28
C ALA A 81 0.51 6.47 -2.31
N ALA A 82 -0.53 6.60 -3.14
CA ALA A 82 -0.74 5.68 -4.27
C ALA A 82 0.46 5.65 -5.22
N ALA A 83 1.00 6.82 -5.59
CA ALA A 83 2.14 6.91 -6.48
C ALA A 83 3.39 6.26 -5.88
N CYS A 84 3.64 6.43 -4.57
CA CYS A 84 4.70 5.73 -3.86
C CYS A 84 4.49 4.20 -3.92
N MET A 85 3.29 3.70 -3.58
CA MET A 85 2.99 2.27 -3.60
C MET A 85 3.12 1.65 -5.00
N ASP A 86 2.68 2.33 -6.06
CA ASP A 86 2.85 1.87 -7.43
C ASP A 86 4.32 1.79 -7.83
N SER A 87 5.09 2.82 -7.45
CA SER A 87 6.52 2.85 -7.74
C SER A 87 7.27 1.72 -7.05
N LEU A 88 6.92 1.41 -5.79
CA LEU A 88 7.50 0.28 -5.06
C LEU A 88 7.09 -1.05 -5.67
N SER A 89 5.83 -1.20 -6.08
CA SER A 89 5.33 -2.42 -6.72
C SER A 89 6.03 -2.68 -8.07
N SER A 90 6.58 -1.65 -8.71
CA SER A 90 7.36 -1.80 -9.95
C SER A 90 8.79 -2.30 -9.75
N LEU A 91 9.30 -2.30 -8.51
CA LEU A 91 10.66 -2.71 -8.19
C LEU A 91 10.82 -4.24 -8.21
N SER A 92 12.03 -4.70 -8.53
CA SER A 92 12.40 -6.10 -8.37
C SER A 92 12.52 -6.48 -6.89
N CYS A 93 12.43 -7.78 -6.57
CA CYS A 93 12.63 -8.26 -5.21
C CYS A 93 13.99 -7.85 -4.61
N ALA A 94 15.05 -7.81 -5.43
CA ALA A 94 16.37 -7.38 -4.98
C ALA A 94 16.44 -5.88 -4.63
N GLU A 95 15.57 -5.05 -5.22
CA GLU A 95 15.47 -3.63 -4.91
C GLU A 95 14.57 -3.39 -3.71
N LEU A 96 13.43 -4.10 -3.61
CA LEU A 96 12.53 -4.05 -2.46
C LEU A 96 13.20 -4.47 -1.16
N THR A 97 13.95 -5.58 -1.16
CA THR A 97 14.62 -6.06 0.06
C THR A 97 15.83 -5.23 0.47
N LYS A 98 16.40 -4.45 -0.45
CA LYS A 98 17.45 -3.46 -0.15
C LYS A 98 16.91 -2.16 0.46
N GLY A 99 15.59 -1.97 0.48
CA GLY A 99 14.96 -0.75 0.97
C GLY A 99 15.25 0.45 0.06
N VAL A 100 15.24 0.26 -1.26
CA VAL A 100 15.40 1.37 -2.21
C VAL A 100 14.23 2.34 -2.05
N GLU A 101 14.55 3.59 -1.77
CA GLU A 101 13.57 4.67 -1.75
C GLU A 101 13.34 5.20 -3.17
N THR A 102 12.08 5.28 -3.60
CA THR A 102 11.73 5.80 -4.92
C THR A 102 11.52 7.31 -4.88
N PRO A 103 11.68 8.02 -6.01
CA PRO A 103 11.35 9.44 -6.09
C PRO A 103 9.92 9.77 -5.66
N ALA A 104 8.96 8.87 -5.91
CA ALA A 104 7.56 9.07 -5.51
C ALA A 104 7.39 9.00 -3.99
N CYS A 105 8.10 8.10 -3.32
CA CYS A 105 8.09 8.01 -1.86
C CYS A 105 8.79 9.20 -1.20
N ILE A 106 9.89 9.71 -1.77
CA ILE A 106 10.55 10.95 -1.31
C ILE A 106 9.57 12.14 -1.32
N VAL A 107 8.71 12.24 -2.35
CA VAL A 107 7.71 13.31 -2.46
C VAL A 107 6.66 13.17 -1.36
N LEU A 108 6.16 11.95 -1.14
CA LEU A 108 5.20 11.66 -0.08
C LEU A 108 5.76 12.01 1.30
N GLU A 109 7.00 11.60 1.61
CA GLU A 109 7.63 11.87 2.91
C GLU A 109 7.75 13.37 3.18
N LYS A 110 8.19 14.14 2.17
CA LYS A 110 8.26 15.61 2.27
C LYS A 110 6.90 16.24 2.53
N ARG A 111 5.83 15.69 1.94
CA ARG A 111 4.47 16.17 2.15
C ARG A 111 3.95 15.79 3.54
N ALA A 112 4.17 14.54 3.96
CA ALA A 112 3.75 14.04 5.26
C ALA A 112 4.43 14.78 6.42
N ALA A 113 5.72 15.13 6.29
CA ALA A 113 6.46 15.93 7.26
C ALA A 113 5.88 17.33 7.50
N ALA A 114 5.02 17.84 6.61
CA ALA A 114 4.32 19.12 6.82
C ALA A 114 3.13 19.01 7.80
N TYR A 115 2.76 17.80 8.23
CA TYR A 115 1.68 17.53 9.18
C TYR A 115 2.20 17.14 10.58
N GLU A 116 3.52 17.04 10.75
CA GLU A 116 4.21 16.85 12.04
C GLU A 116 4.58 18.21 12.68
#